data_AF-A0AAW1X3X1-F1
#
_entry.id   AF-A0AAW1X3X1-F1
#
_cell.length_a   1.000
_cell.length_b   1.000
_cell.length_c   1.000
_cell.angle_alpha   90.00
_cell.angle_beta   90.00
_cell.angle_gamma   90.00
#
_symmetry.space_group_name_H-M   'P 1'
#
loop_
_entity.id
_entity.type
_entity.pdbx_description
1 polymer ?
#
loop_
_entity_poly.entity_id
_entity_poly.type
_entity_poly.pdbx_seq_one_letter_code
_entity_poly.pdbx_strand_id
1 'polypeptide(L)'
;MRFSLSAPIVLFFLCTFPVILAHNNEDPTIKTMEDFSGYPIHESHSHLSSLSVDAQSLQKQIDELSTFSDTPAPSVTRILYSEKDVLAVVLNETVKSMD
;
A
#
# COMPACT_ATOMS: atom_id res chain seq x y z
N MET A 1 -34.87 -22.14 52.25
CA MET A 1 -33.71 -21.54 51.57
C MET A 1 -33.74 -21.94 50.10
N ARG A 2 -33.92 -20.99 49.17
CA ARG A 2 -33.93 -21.25 47.72
C ARG A 2 -32.60 -20.73 47.19
N PHE A 3 -31.60 -21.60 47.04
CA PHE A 3 -30.32 -21.19 46.48
C PHE A 3 -30.52 -20.93 44.99
N SER A 4 -30.43 -19.67 44.58
CA SER A 4 -30.52 -19.26 43.19
C SER A 4 -29.30 -19.79 42.44
N LEU A 5 -29.48 -20.87 41.68
CA LEU A 5 -28.44 -21.52 40.88
C LEU A 5 -27.98 -20.66 39.69
N SER A 6 -28.47 -19.42 39.54
CA SER A 6 -28.09 -18.50 38.47
C SER A 6 -26.73 -17.84 38.70
N ALA A 7 -26.36 -17.56 39.95
CA ALA A 7 -25.13 -16.84 40.28
C ALA A 7 -23.82 -17.59 39.92
N PRO A 8 -23.65 -18.90 40.19
CA PRO A 8 -22.40 -19.59 39.86
C PRO A 8 -22.23 -19.83 38.34
N ILE A 9 -23.33 -19.93 37.58
CA ILE A 9 -23.30 -20.15 36.13
C ILE A 9 -22.83 -18.88 35.39
N VAL A 10 -23.28 -17.71 35.83
CA VAL A 10 -22.85 -16.42 35.27
C VAL A 10 -21.36 -16.17 35.54
N LEU A 11 -20.87 -16.53 36.73
CA LEU A 11 -19.45 -16.40 37.08
C LEU A 11 -18.56 -17.36 36.27
N PHE A 12 -19.03 -18.58 35.98
CA PHE A 12 -18.31 -19.53 35.14
C PHE A 12 -18.13 -19.00 33.71
N PHE A 13 -19.16 -18.36 33.13
CA PHE A 13 -19.08 -17.75 31.81
C PHE A 13 -18.11 -16.57 31.74
N LEU A 14 -18.00 -15.76 32.80
CA LEU A 14 -17.08 -14.61 32.84
C LEU A 14 -15.60 -15.02 32.96
N CYS A 15 -15.30 -16.18 33.53
CA CYS A 15 -13.93 -16.67 33.70
C CYS A 15 -13.36 -17.40 32.47
N THR A 16 -14.19 -17.74 31.48
CA THR A 16 -13.75 -18.50 30.30
C THR A 16 -13.34 -17.63 29.11
N PHE A 17 -13.54 -16.31 29.18
CA PHE A 17 -13.11 -15.40 28.11
C PHE A 17 -11.72 -14.87 28.43
N PRO A 18 -10.67 -15.26 27.68
CA PRO A 18 -9.41 -14.55 27.77
C PRO A 18 -9.65 -13.12 27.27
N VAL A 19 -9.47 -12.12 28.15
CA VAL A 19 -9.26 -10.74 27.72
C VAL A 19 -7.99 -10.75 26.89
N ILE A 20 -8.15 -10.72 25.57
CA ILE A 20 -7.04 -10.48 24.64
C ILE A 20 -6.84 -8.97 24.65
N LEU A 21 -5.92 -8.51 25.49
CA LEU A 21 -5.38 -7.16 25.38
C LEU A 21 -4.48 -7.16 24.14
N ALA A 22 -4.97 -6.62 23.02
CA ALA A 22 -4.13 -6.33 21.87
C ALA A 22 -3.10 -5.28 22.30
N HIS A 23 -1.90 -5.74 22.65
CA HIS A 23 -0.77 -4.86 22.85
C HIS A 23 -0.49 -4.22 21.48
N ASN A 24 -0.69 -2.91 21.37
CA ASN A 24 -0.25 -2.12 20.22
C ASN A 24 1.27 -2.20 20.19
N ASN A 25 1.78 -3.27 19.58
CA ASN A 25 3.18 -3.42 19.27
C ASN A 25 3.44 -2.52 18.07
N GLU A 26 3.74 -1.25 18.34
CA GLU A 26 4.32 -0.34 17.36
C GLU A 26 5.67 -0.92 16.95
N ASP A 27 5.63 -1.81 15.96
CA ASP A 27 6.82 -2.43 15.42
C ASP A 27 7.72 -1.30 14.88
N PRO A 28 8.94 -1.11 15.42
CA PRO A 28 9.84 -0.06 14.97
C PRO A 28 10.16 -0.19 13.47
N THR A 29 10.02 -1.39 12.91
CA THR A 29 10.13 -1.65 11.47
C THR A 29 9.02 -0.96 10.67
N ILE A 30 7.78 -1.02 11.15
CA ILE A 30 6.62 -0.39 10.49
C ILE A 30 6.81 1.12 10.48
N LYS A 31 7.17 1.72 11.62
CA LYS A 31 7.43 3.15 11.72
C LYS A 31 8.55 3.62 10.79
N THR A 32 9.65 2.86 10.74
CA THR A 32 10.77 3.18 9.85
C THR A 32 10.32 3.12 8.39
N MET A 33 9.52 2.11 8.02
CA MET A 33 9.00 1.97 6.66
C MET A 33 8.01 3.09 6.30
N GLU A 34 7.22 3.58 7.25
CA GLU A 34 6.37 4.77 7.09
C GLU A 34 7.22 6.03 6.85
N ASP A 35 8.25 6.26 7.67
CA ASP A 35 9.12 7.45 7.57
C ASP A 35 9.88 7.51 6.23
N PHE A 36 10.27 6.36 5.66
CA PHE A 36 10.94 6.30 4.36
C PHE A 36 9.96 6.34 3.17
N SER A 37 8.79 5.73 3.29
CA SER A 37 7.80 5.69 2.19
C SER A 37 6.94 6.95 2.11
N GLY A 38 6.75 7.66 3.22
CA GLY A 38 5.85 8.81 3.33
C GLY A 38 4.36 8.43 3.35
N TYR A 39 4.02 7.14 3.40
CA TYR A 39 2.64 6.65 3.42
C TYR A 39 2.35 5.93 4.76
N PRO A 40 1.23 6.25 5.42
CA PRO A 40 0.81 5.53 6.62
C PRO A 40 0.40 4.10 6.23
N ILE A 41 0.92 3.10 6.95
CA ILE A 41 0.65 1.68 6.67
C ILE A 41 -0.73 1.27 7.23
N HIS A 42 -1.31 2.09 8.10
CA HIS A 42 -2.65 1.88 8.65
C HIS A 42 -3.76 2.37 7.69
N GLU A 43 -3.82 1.78 6.49
CA GLU A 43 -4.86 2.10 5.52
C GLU A 43 -6.24 1.60 5.99
N SER A 44 -7.23 2.51 6.01
CA SER A 44 -8.62 2.10 6.09
C SER A 44 -9.00 1.43 4.76
N HIS A 45 -9.14 0.10 4.77
CA HIS A 45 -9.48 -0.73 3.61
C HIS A 45 -10.82 -0.37 2.90
N SER A 46 -11.54 0.67 3.34
CA SER A 46 -12.81 1.12 2.80
C SER A 46 -12.72 1.83 1.44
N HIS A 47 -11.54 2.32 1.03
CA HIS A 47 -11.37 3.11 -0.20
C HIS A 47 -10.84 2.31 -1.40
N LEU A 48 -10.39 1.07 -1.21
CA LEU A 48 -9.74 0.28 -2.26
C LEU A 48 -10.75 -0.40 -3.21
N SER A 49 -12.00 -0.61 -2.77
CA SER A 49 -13.03 -1.33 -3.53
C SER A 49 -13.51 -0.61 -4.80
N SER A 50 -13.21 0.68 -4.95
CA SER A 50 -13.59 1.51 -6.11
C SER A 50 -12.43 1.83 -7.05
N LEU A 51 -11.21 1.39 -6.74
CA LEU A 51 -10.04 1.66 -7.57
C LEU A 51 -9.95 0.61 -8.67
N SER A 52 -9.99 1.04 -9.93
CA SER A 52 -9.78 0.20 -11.10
C SER A 52 -8.60 0.73 -11.89
N VAL A 53 -7.72 -0.17 -12.32
CA VAL A 53 -6.53 0.16 -13.12
C VAL A 53 -6.75 -0.34 -14.54
N ASP A 54 -6.56 0.52 -15.52
CA ASP A 54 -6.45 0.10 -16.91
C ASP A 54 -5.07 -0.51 -17.16
N ALA A 55 -4.98 -1.83 -17.01
CA ALA A 55 -3.72 -2.57 -17.14
C ALA A 55 -3.12 -2.47 -18.55
N GLN A 56 -3.93 -2.37 -19.61
CA GLN A 56 -3.42 -2.29 -20.98
C GLN A 56 -2.83 -0.91 -21.26
N SER A 57 -3.53 0.14 -20.86
CA SER A 57 -3.02 1.51 -20.99
C SER A 57 -1.74 1.69 -20.17
N LEU A 58 -1.71 1.17 -18.94
CA LEU A 58 -0.52 1.22 -18.09
C LEU A 58 0.68 0.48 -18.73
N GLN A 59 0.46 -0.71 -19.29
CA GLN A 59 1.53 -1.44 -19.98
C GLN A 59 2.04 -0.65 -21.19
N LYS A 60 1.14 -0.06 -21.99
CA LYS A 60 1.51 0.77 -23.14
C LYS A 60 2.37 1.97 -22.72
N GLN A 61 2.01 2.64 -21.63
CA GLN A 61 2.81 3.76 -21.08
C GLN A 61 4.19 3.29 -20.61
N ILE A 62 4.30 2.11 -19.98
CA ILE A 62 5.59 1.52 -19.59
C ILE A 62 6.44 1.23 -20.83
N ASP A 63 5.85 0.61 -21.85
CA ASP A 63 6.55 0.27 -23.09
C ASP A 63 7.03 1.52 -23.82
N GLU A 64 6.18 2.56 -23.94
CA GLU A 64 6.53 3.85 -24.53
C GLU A 64 7.66 4.53 -23.74
N LEU A 65 7.56 4.59 -22.41
CA LEU A 65 8.60 5.18 -21.57
C LEU A 65 9.92 4.41 -21.65
N SER A 66 9.87 3.09 -21.84
CA SER A 66 11.07 2.24 -21.95
C SER A 66 11.90 2.54 -23.20
N THR A 67 11.29 3.11 -24.25
CA THR A 67 12.00 3.50 -25.49
C THR A 67 12.98 4.65 -25.27
N PHE A 68 12.84 5.41 -24.19
CA PHE A 68 13.80 6.43 -23.75
C PHE A 68 14.93 5.79 -22.96
N SER A 69 15.76 5.04 -23.68
CA SER A 69 16.91 4.29 -23.15
C SER A 69 18.17 4.53 -23.99
N ASP A 70 19.31 4.57 -23.30
CA ASP A 70 20.66 4.62 -23.86
C ASP A 70 21.18 3.21 -24.24
N THR A 71 20.49 2.15 -23.78
CA THR A 71 20.79 0.74 -24.12
C THR A 71 19.70 0.11 -24.97
N PRO A 72 20.04 -0.85 -25.85
CA PRO A 72 19.04 -1.61 -26.60
C PRO A 72 18.11 -2.42 -25.70
N ALA A 73 16.86 -2.58 -26.14
CA ALA A 73 15.91 -3.48 -25.52
C ALA A 73 16.50 -4.91 -25.41
N PRO A 74 16.20 -5.67 -24.33
CA PRO A 74 15.23 -5.35 -23.27
C PRO A 74 15.81 -4.51 -22.11
N SER A 75 17.08 -4.10 -22.19
CA SER A 75 17.73 -3.35 -21.11
C SER A 75 17.35 -1.88 -21.15
N VAL A 76 17.08 -1.29 -19.99
CA VAL A 76 16.76 0.14 -19.86
C VAL A 76 17.86 0.84 -19.09
N THR A 77 18.50 1.81 -19.72
CA THR A 77 19.46 2.71 -19.09
C THR A 77 19.05 4.14 -19.38
N ARG A 78 18.88 4.96 -18.34
CA ARG A 78 18.58 6.39 -18.46
C ARG A 78 19.50 7.15 -17.53
N ILE A 79 20.50 7.81 -18.11
CA ILE A 79 21.48 8.59 -17.34
C ILE A 79 20.87 9.96 -17.04
N LEU A 80 20.99 10.42 -15.78
CA LEU A 80 20.44 11.72 -15.36
C LEU A 80 20.95 12.86 -16.24
N TYR A 81 20.04 13.76 -16.65
CA TYR A 81 20.29 14.87 -17.57
C TYR A 81 20.75 14.46 -18.98
N SER A 82 20.69 13.18 -19.34
CA SER A 82 20.89 12.77 -20.73
C SER A 82 19.69 13.19 -21.60
N GLU A 83 19.87 13.15 -22.91
CA GLU A 83 18.78 13.42 -23.86
C GLU A 83 17.58 12.50 -23.60
N LYS A 84 17.83 11.23 -23.26
CA LYS A 84 16.78 10.25 -22.93
C LYS A 84 16.04 10.61 -21.65
N ASP A 85 16.75 11.14 -20.66
CA ASP A 85 16.15 11.62 -19.42
C ASP A 85 15.23 12.82 -19.64
N VAL A 86 15.71 13.82 -20.38
CA VAL A 86 14.92 15.01 -20.72
C VAL A 86 13.64 14.65 -21.49
N LEU A 87 13.74 13.77 -22.48
CA LEU A 87 12.59 13.33 -23.27
C LEU A 87 11.56 12.55 -22.44
N ALA A 88 12.02 11.73 -21.49
CA ALA A 88 11.14 10.99 -20.58
C ALA A 88 10.34 11.91 -19.66
N VAL A 89 10.95 13.00 -19.17
CA VAL A 89 10.24 14.01 -18.35
C VAL A 89 9.17 14.73 -19.18
N VAL A 90 9.49 15.12 -20.43
CA VAL A 90 8.55 15.83 -21.31
C VAL A 90 7.31 14.98 -21.63
N LEU A 91 7.47 13.67 -21.83
CA LEU A 91 6.33 12.80 -22.06
C LEU A 91 5.40 12.67 -20.86
N ASN A 92 5.94 12.56 -19.65
CA ASN A 92 5.11 12.51 -18.45
C ASN A 92 4.28 13.79 -18.28
N GLU A 93 4.83 14.95 -18.64
CA GLU A 93 4.07 16.22 -18.65
C GLU A 93 2.93 16.20 -19.68
N THR A 94 3.14 15.62 -20.87
CA THR A 94 2.06 15.48 -21.87
C THR A 94 0.94 14.52 -21.41
N VAL A 95 1.30 13.42 -20.75
CA VAL A 95 0.32 12.46 -20.19
C VAL A 95 -0.49 13.11 -19.06
N LYS A 96 0.16 13.92 -18.22
CA LYS A 96 -0.49 14.64 -17.12
C LYS A 96 -1.46 15.74 -17.57
N SER A 97 -1.32 16.28 -18.78
CA SER A 97 -2.19 17.36 -19.27
C SER A 97 -3.50 16.90 -19.90
N MET A 98 -3.70 15.59 -20.03
CA MET A 98 -4.83 14.98 -20.74
C MET A 98 -5.94 14.46 -19.81
N ASP A 99 -5.72 14.55 -18.49
CA ASP A 99 -6.71 14.45 -17.40
C ASP A 99 -7.05 15.86 -16.87
#